data_AF-A0A925HMB2-F1
#
_entry.id   AF-A0A925HMB2-F1
#
_cell.length_a   1.000
_cell.length_b   1.000
_cell.length_c   1.000
_cell.angle_alpha   90.00
_cell.angle_beta   90.00
_cell.angle_gamma   90.00
#
_symmetry.space_group_name_H-M   'P 1'
#
loop_
_entity.id
_entity.type
_entity.pdbx_description
1 polymer ?
#
loop_
_entity_poly.entity_id
_entity_poly.type
_entity_poly.pdbx_seq_one_letter_code
_entity_poly.pdbx_strand_id
1 'polypeptide(L)' 'MAGILEGKVALVTGVSADGQVGQAVAKALGEQGAALIIVARNEKNVEARA' A
#
# COMPACT_ATOMS: atom_id res chain seq x y z
N MET A 1 -12.76 1.02 -16.41
CA MET A 1 -12.19 2.39 -16.42
C MET A 1 -10.79 2.29 -15.86
N ALA A 2 -9.82 2.92 -16.50
CA ALA A 2 -8.48 3.14 -15.93
C ALA A 2 -8.62 3.90 -14.60
N GLY A 3 -7.99 3.40 -13.54
CA GLY A 3 -7.97 4.11 -12.26
C GLY A 3 -7.16 5.40 -12.38
N ILE A 4 -7.48 6.43 -11.58
CA ILE A 4 -6.83 7.76 -11.71
C ILE A 4 -5.30 7.73 -11.44
N LEU A 5 -4.80 6.66 -10.83
CA LEU A 5 -3.38 6.46 -10.52
C LEU A 5 -2.69 5.42 -11.42
N GLU A 6 -3.32 5.01 -12.52
CA GLU A 6 -2.70 4.07 -13.46
C GLU A 6 -1.35 4.58 -13.98
N GLY A 7 -0.34 3.70 -13.97
CA GLY A 7 1.04 4.03 -14.34
C GLY A 7 1.81 4.85 -13.30
N LYS A 8 1.26 5.09 -12.10
CA LYS A 8 1.97 5.71 -10.97
C LYS A 8 2.50 4.64 -10.02
N VAL A 9 3.53 5.01 -9.27
CA VAL A 9 4.08 4.23 -8.16
C VAL A 9 3.85 5.00 -6.86
N ALA A 10 3.34 4.34 -5.83
CA ALA A 10 3.14 4.93 -4.51
C ALA A 10 3.96 4.18 -3.44
N LEU A 11 4.79 4.93 -2.71
CA LEU A 11 5.51 4.45 -1.53
C LEU A 11 4.68 4.75 -0.28
N VAL A 12 4.26 3.73 0.45
CA VAL A 12 3.43 3.86 1.65
C VAL A 12 4.16 3.30 2.87
N THR A 13 4.52 4.18 3.79
CA THR A 13 5.13 3.81 5.08
C THR A 13 4.08 3.55 6.16
N GLY A 14 4.43 2.78 7.18
CA GLY A 14 3.56 2.61 8.36
C GLY A 14 2.38 1.66 8.11
N VAL A 15 2.64 0.57 7.38
CA VAL A 15 1.65 -0.49 7.05
C VAL A 15 1.70 -1.67 8.03
N SER A 16 2.08 -1.47 9.28
CA SER A 16 2.54 -2.57 10.16
C SER A 16 1.44 -3.49 10.72
N ALA A 17 0.18 -3.04 10.77
CA ALA A 17 -0.91 -3.75 11.44
C ALA A 17 -2.25 -3.65 10.70
N ASP A 18 -3.17 -4.56 10.99
CA ASP A 18 -4.51 -4.53 10.42
C ASP A 18 -5.34 -3.38 10.97
N GLY A 19 -6.08 -2.70 10.09
CA GLY A 19 -6.84 -1.50 10.43
C GLY A 19 -5.99 -0.24 10.57
N GLN A 20 -4.67 -0.31 10.35
CA GLN A 20 -3.81 0.88 10.37
C GLN A 20 -4.08 1.77 9.14
N VAL A 21 -3.97 3.08 9.31
CA VAL A 21 -4.16 4.06 8.22
C VAL A 21 -3.27 3.76 7.01
N GLY A 22 -1.99 3.42 7.23
CA GLY A 22 -1.09 3.08 6.12
C GLY A 22 -1.58 1.89 5.29
N GLN A 23 -2.11 0.85 5.92
CA GLN A 23 -2.67 -0.31 5.21
C GLN A 23 -3.90 0.10 4.39
N ALA A 24 -4.83 0.86 5.00
CA ALA A 24 -6.04 1.33 4.31
C ALA A 24 -5.69 2.22 3.11
N VAL A 25 -4.71 3.11 3.26
CA VAL A 25 -4.22 3.99 2.20
C VAL A 25 -3.56 3.17 1.08
N ALA A 26 -2.67 2.23 1.40
CA ALA A 26 -2.05 1.37 0.40
C ALA A 26 -3.11 0.64 -0.44
N LYS A 27 -4.13 0.06 0.21
CA LYS A 27 -5.25 -0.59 -0.47
C LYS A 27 -6.00 0.36 -1.41
N ALA A 28 -6.40 1.53 -0.92
CA ALA A 28 -7.13 2.51 -1.72
C ALA A 28 -6.33 3.01 -2.93
N LEU A 29 -5.01 3.20 -2.78
CA LEU A 29 -4.14 3.61 -3.90
C LEU A 29 -4.01 2.50 -4.95
N GLY A 30 -3.89 1.24 -4.53
CA GLY A 30 -3.86 0.09 -5.43
C GLY A 30 -5.18 -0.09 -6.19
N GLU A 31 -6.32 0.10 -5.53
CA GLU A 31 -7.65 0.10 -6.17
C GLU A 31 -7.80 1.19 -7.24
N GLN A 32 -7.07 2.31 -7.11
CA GLN A 32 -6.99 3.37 -8.12
C GLN A 32 -5.92 3.12 -9.19
N GLY A 33 -5.27 1.96 -9.22
CA GLY A 33 -4.35 1.53 -10.28
C GLY A 33 -2.87 1.87 -10.04
N ALA A 34 -2.49 2.33 -8.85
CA ALA A 34 -1.08 2.55 -8.52
C ALA A 34 -0.35 1.21 -8.30
N ALA A 35 0.90 1.12 -8.77
CA ALA A 35 1.84 0.13 -8.26
C ALA A 35 2.31 0.55 -6.87
N LEU A 36 2.44 -0.40 -5.94
CA LEU A 36 2.69 -0.11 -4.54
C LEU A 36 4.09 -0.56 -4.10
N ILE A 37 4.74 0.27 -3.29
CA ILE A 37 5.87 -0.12 -2.43
C ILE A 37 5.42 0.14 -1.00
N ILE A 38 5.43 -0.88 -0.16
CA ILE A 38 4.97 -0.77 1.23
C ILE A 38 6.14 -0.95 2.20
N VAL A 39 6.14 -0.21 3.32
CA VAL A 39 7.23 -0.21 4.29
C VAL A 39 6.72 -0.33 5.71
N ALA A 40 7.27 -1.31 6.43
CA ALA A 40 7.14 -1.47 7.88
C ALA A 40 8.52 -1.78 8.48
N ARG A 41 8.65 -1.59 9.79
CA ARG A 41 9.93 -1.83 10.50
C ARG A 41 10.29 -3.31 10.62
N ASN A 42 9.28 -4.18 10.67
CA ASN A 42 9.45 -5.62 10.77
C ASN A 42 9.08 -6.26 9.44
N GLU A 43 10.00 -7.05 8.88
CA GLU A 43 9.84 -7.78 7.63
C GLU A 43 8.54 -8.60 7.59
N LYS A 44 8.25 -9.35 8.66
CA LYS A 44 7.03 -10.18 8.74
C LYS A 44 5.75 -9.37 8.56
N ASN A 45 5.76 -8.10 8.97
CA ASN A 45 4.60 -7.22 8.82
C ASN A 45 4.45 -6.68 7.40
N VAL A 46 5.56 -6.52 6.67
CA VAL A 46 5.56 -6.20 5.24
C VAL A 46 5.05 -7.39 4.45
N GLU A 47 5.61 -8.58 4.68
CA GLU A 47 5.24 -9.83 3.99
C GLU A 47 3.77 -10.18 4.16
N ALA A 48 3.21 -9.97 5.36
CA ALA A 48 1.79 -10.22 5.62
C ALA A 48 0.83 -9.30 4.82
N ARG A 49 1.34 -8.29 4.10
CA ARG A 49 0.55 -7.26 3.40
C ARG A 49 1.02 -6.97 1.96
N ALA A 50 2.06 -7.65 1.49
CA ALA A 50 2.52 -7.58 0.11
C ALA A 50 1.61 -8.42 -0.81
#